data_AF-A0A1Q3D7C5-F1
#
_entry.id   AF-A0A1Q3D7C5-F1
#
_cell.length_a   1.000
_cell.length_b   1.000
_cell.length_c   1.000
_cell.angle_alpha   90.00
_cell.angle_beta   90.00
_cell.angle_gamma   90.00
#
_symmetry.space_group_name_H-M   'P 1'
#
loop_
_entity.id
_entity.type
_entity.pdbx_description
1 polymer ?
#
loop_
_entity_poly.entity_id
_entity_poly.type
_entity_poly.pdbx_seq_one_letter_code
_entity_poly.pdbx_strand_id
1 'polypeptide(L)'
;MCARHIYANWSKKFRGMELKKLFWRIVRVTTMLEYEELMGIMEKKCPSGHAKMISSSTPHWCRAFFRTSINCDSVDNNMFETFNRWILETRINLLCKCWRILECK
;
A
#
# COMPACT_ATOMS: atom_id res chain seq x y z
N MET A 1 0.56 -7.85 1.17
CA MET A 1 0.30 -6.66 2.02
C MET A 1 0.88 -5.44 1.30
N CYS A 2 0.12 -4.35 1.10
CA CYS A 2 0.57 -3.18 0.32
C CYS A 2 1.24 -2.10 1.20
N ALA A 3 1.96 -1.16 0.58
CA ALA A 3 2.67 -0.09 1.28
C ALA A 3 1.77 0.75 2.21
N ARG A 4 0.52 1.01 1.81
CA ARG A 4 -0.47 1.70 2.67
C ARG A 4 -0.79 0.93 3.95
N HIS A 5 -0.96 -0.38 3.87
CA HIS A 5 -1.23 -1.21 5.06
C HIS A 5 -0.03 -1.25 6.01
N ILE A 6 1.19 -1.33 5.46
CA ILE A 6 2.41 -1.26 6.27
C ILE A 6 2.51 0.11 6.93
N TYR A 7 2.31 1.19 6.19
CA TYR A 7 2.33 2.55 6.74
C TYR A 7 1.28 2.76 7.84
N ALA A 8 0.05 2.26 7.65
CA ALA A 8 -1.01 2.39 8.64
C ALA A 8 -0.68 1.70 9.97
N ASN A 9 0.04 0.58 9.93
CA ASN A 9 0.51 -0.10 11.13
C ASN A 9 1.78 0.53 11.71
N TRP A 10 2.68 0.99 10.85
CA TRP A 10 3.95 1.59 11.21
C TRP A 10 3.79 2.97 11.84
N SER A 11 2.95 3.83 11.25
CA SER A 11 2.66 5.20 11.71
C SER A 11 1.98 5.27 13.09
N LYS A 12 1.35 4.18 13.54
CA LYS A 12 0.81 4.09 14.91
C LYS A 12 1.92 4.23 15.96
N LYS A 13 3.10 3.64 15.69
CA LYS A 13 4.26 3.64 16.58
C LYS A 13 5.26 4.75 16.25
N PHE A 14 5.44 5.07 14.97
CA PHE A 14 6.45 6.02 14.50
C PHE A 14 5.77 7.21 13.83
N ARG A 15 5.60 8.30 14.60
CA ARG A 15 4.94 9.53 14.15
C ARG A 15 5.98 10.58 13.74
N GLY A 16 5.68 11.34 12.70
CA GLY A 16 6.53 12.43 12.23
C GLY A 16 6.40 12.66 10.72
N MET A 17 6.36 13.93 10.30
CA MET A 17 6.24 14.27 8.88
C MET A 17 7.48 13.86 8.08
N GLU A 18 8.67 14.01 8.67
CA GLU A 18 9.91 13.57 8.03
C GLU A 18 9.98 12.06 7.84
N LEU A 19 9.60 11.31 8.87
CA LEU A 19 9.54 9.84 8.83
C LEU A 19 8.51 9.35 7.81
N LYS A 20 7.35 10.01 7.72
CA LYS A 20 6.36 9.76 6.67
C LYS A 20 6.95 9.97 5.28
N LYS A 21 7.61 11.12 5.04
CA LYS A 21 8.22 11.43 3.75
C LYS A 21 9.28 10.39 3.38
N LEU A 22 10.12 10.00 4.34
CA LEU A 22 11.18 9.00 4.13
C LEU A 22 10.59 7.63 3.80
N PHE A 23 9.57 7.19 4.55
CA PHE A 23 8.86 5.93 4.27
C PHE A 23 8.31 5.88 2.84
N TRP A 24 7.59 6.91 2.41
CA TRP A 24 7.00 6.96 1.06
C TRP A 24 8.07 7.09 -0.03
N ARG A 25 9.21 7.70 0.27
CA ARG A 25 10.35 7.73 -0.64
C ARG A 25 10.93 6.33 -0.85
N ILE A 26 11.15 5.58 0.24
CA ILE A 26 11.63 4.18 0.19
C ILE A 26 10.66 3.30 -0.60
N VAL A 27 9.35 3.43 -0.40
CA VAL A 27 8.33 2.66 -1.13
C VAL A 27 8.43 2.86 -2.65
N ARG A 28 8.80 4.05 -3.11
CA ARG A 28 8.76 4.47 -4.52
C ARG A 28 10.04 4.16 -5.31
N VAL A 29 11.15 3.88 -4.63
CA VAL A 29 12.41 3.60 -5.34
C VAL A 29 12.27 2.36 -6.21
N THR A 30 12.85 2.41 -7.40
CA THR A 30 12.85 1.32 -8.39
C THR A 30 14.17 0.56 -8.39
N THR A 31 15.21 1.15 -7.82
CA THR A 31 16.58 0.63 -7.83
C THR A 31 16.94 0.06 -6.47
N MET A 32 17.58 -1.11 -6.44
CA MET A 32 18.06 -1.74 -5.20
C MET A 32 19.11 -0.88 -4.49
N LEU A 33 20.00 -0.23 -5.23
CA LEU A 33 21.02 0.67 -4.68
C LEU A 33 20.38 1.81 -3.87
N GLU A 34 19.45 2.54 -4.47
CA GLU A 34 18.74 3.64 -3.80
C GLU A 34 17.91 3.14 -2.59
N TYR A 35 17.38 1.93 -2.68
CA TYR A 35 16.66 1.31 -1.55
C TYR A 35 17.59 1.12 -0.35
N GLU A 36 18.78 0.54 -0.55
CA GLU A 36 19.75 0.30 0.52
C GLU A 36 20.22 1.63 1.15
N GLU A 37 20.48 2.65 0.34
CA GLU A 37 20.87 3.98 0.82
C GLU A 37 19.78 4.61 1.70
N LEU A 38 18.52 4.61 1.24
CA LEU A 38 17.42 5.19 2.01
C LEU A 38 17.08 4.38 3.27
N MET A 39 17.24 3.06 3.23
CA MET A 39 17.10 2.21 4.42
C MET A 39 18.19 2.53 5.46
N GLY A 40 19.43 2.78 5.03
CA GLY A 40 20.49 3.27 5.92
C GLY A 40 20.19 4.64 6.53
N ILE A 41 19.56 5.55 5.78
CA ILE A 41 19.08 6.84 6.32
C ILE A 41 17.94 6.61 7.34
N MET A 42 17.03 5.68 7.05
CA MET A 42 15.94 5.30 7.95
C MET A 42 16.47 4.74 9.27
N GLU A 43 17.49 3.89 9.21
CA GLU A 43 18.17 3.31 10.37
C GLU A 43 18.82 4.39 11.24
N LYS A 44 19.55 5.33 10.63
CA LYS A 44 20.19 6.45 11.34
C LYS A 44 19.15 7.35 12.03
N LYS A 45 18.01 7.63 11.38
CA LYS A 45 16.95 8.48 11.97
C LYS A 45 16.09 7.75 12.99
N CYS A 46 15.79 6.47 12.76
CA CYS A 46 14.88 5.69 13.59
C CYS A 46 15.20 4.19 13.50
N PRO A 47 16.15 3.69 14.31
CA PRO A 47 16.60 2.30 14.24
C PRO A 47 15.47 1.31 14.58
N SER A 48 14.60 1.67 15.54
CA SER A 48 13.41 0.87 15.87
C SER A 48 12.36 0.86 14.74
N GLY A 49 12.24 1.96 14.01
CA GLY A 49 11.39 2.09 12.83
C GLY A 49 11.89 1.22 11.66
N HIS A 50 13.20 1.23 11.43
CA HIS A 50 13.89 0.40 10.45
C HIS A 50 13.70 -1.10 10.73
N ALA A 51 13.96 -1.55 11.96
CA ALA A 51 13.73 -2.93 12.38
C ALA A 51 12.26 -3.36 12.19
N LYS A 52 11.31 -2.44 12.42
CA LYS A 52 9.89 -2.74 12.19
C LYS A 52 9.54 -2.87 10.71
N MET A 53 10.21 -2.13 9.83
CA MET A 53 10.04 -2.24 8.38
C MET A 53 10.61 -3.58 7.86
N ILE A 54 11.80 -3.98 8.32
CA ILE A 54 12.42 -5.25 7.91
C ILE A 54 11.66 -6.47 8.45
N SER A 55 11.16 -6.41 9.68
CA SER A 55 10.37 -7.52 10.26
C SER A 55 9.00 -7.73 9.59
N SER A 56 8.52 -6.76 8.81
CA SER A 56 7.31 -6.91 8.01
C SER A 56 7.66 -7.71 6.76
N SER A 57 7.42 -9.02 6.78
CA SER A 57 7.66 -10.02 5.73
C SER A 57 7.77 -9.47 4.30
N THR A 58 8.84 -9.93 3.63
CA THR A 58 9.23 -9.86 2.20
C THR A 58 8.87 -8.55 1.46
N PRO A 59 9.83 -7.84 0.85
CA PRO A 59 9.72 -6.45 0.40
C PRO A 59 8.84 -6.20 -0.84
N HIS A 60 7.73 -6.93 -1.00
CA HIS A 60 6.67 -6.70 -1.99
C HIS A 60 5.94 -5.36 -1.84
N TRP A 61 6.35 -4.52 -0.89
CA TRP A 61 5.81 -3.18 -0.66
C TRP A 61 6.70 -2.08 -1.23
N CYS A 62 7.91 -2.40 -1.67
CA CYS A 62 8.86 -1.47 -2.27
C CYS A 62 8.99 -1.78 -3.77
N ARG A 63 9.00 -0.72 -4.60
CA ARG A 63 8.99 -0.90 -6.05
C ARG A 63 10.26 -1.56 -6.60
N ALA A 64 11.39 -1.41 -5.91
CA ALA A 64 12.67 -2.03 -6.27
C ALA A 64 12.67 -3.55 -6.27
N PHE A 65 11.68 -4.18 -5.61
CA PHE A 65 11.55 -5.63 -5.53
C PHE A 65 10.50 -6.20 -6.49
N PHE A 66 9.79 -5.35 -7.26
CA PHE A 66 8.96 -5.83 -8.36
C PHE A 66 9.83 -6.20 -9.56
N ARG A 67 9.48 -7.29 -10.25
CA ARG A 67 10.13 -7.67 -11.50
C ARG A 67 9.92 -6.58 -12.56
N THR A 68 11.00 -6.21 -13.24
CA THR A 68 11.07 -5.20 -14.32
C THR A 68 10.12 -5.44 -15.50
N SER A 69 9.51 -6.62 -15.61
CA SER A 69 8.56 -6.97 -16.67
C SER A 69 7.14 -6.43 -16.43
N ILE A 70 6.81 -5.96 -15.21
CA ILE A 70 5.48 -5.43 -14.88
C ILE A 70 5.64 -3.94 -14.55
N ASN A 71 5.43 -3.10 -15.57
CA ASN A 71 5.49 -1.64 -15.47
C ASN A 71 4.21 -1.07 -14.84
N CYS A 72 3.81 -1.57 -13.66
CA CYS A 72 2.66 -1.03 -12.95
C CYS A 72 3.08 0.24 -12.20
N ASP A 73 2.67 1.41 -12.70
CA ASP A 73 2.92 2.70 -12.05
C ASP A 73 2.15 2.89 -10.72
N SER A 74 1.24 1.97 -10.43
CA SER A 74 0.37 2.04 -9.26
C SER A 74 0.95 1.22 -8.10
N VAL A 75 1.83 1.83 -7.31
CA VAL A 75 2.22 1.31 -5.97
C VAL A 75 1.08 1.55 -4.95
N ASP A 76 0.10 2.35 -5.33
CA ASP A 76 -1.13 2.59 -4.59
C ASP A 76 -2.18 1.54 -4.94
N ASN A 77 -2.61 0.76 -3.95
CA ASN A 77 -3.72 -0.21 -4.02
C ASN A 77 -5.09 0.45 -4.35
N ASN A 78 -5.11 1.72 -4.72
CA ASN A 78 -6.31 2.54 -4.88
C ASN A 78 -7.15 2.10 -6.07
N MET A 79 -6.50 1.65 -7.15
CA MET A 79 -7.21 1.18 -8.34
C MET A 79 -7.97 -0.12 -8.06
N PHE A 80 -7.34 -1.09 -7.40
CA PHE A 80 -7.97 -2.37 -7.07
C PHE A 80 -9.05 -2.24 -5.99
N GLU A 81 -8.83 -1.40 -4.97
CA GLU A 81 -9.84 -1.15 -3.94
C GLU A 81 -11.07 -0.42 -4.49
N THR A 82 -10.87 0.57 -5.37
CA THR A 82 -11.97 1.30 -6.02
C THR A 82 -12.74 0.39 -6.98
N PHE A 83 -12.04 -0.41 -7.77
CA PHE A 83 -12.67 -1.36 -8.71
C PHE A 83 -13.49 -2.42 -7.98
N ASN A 84 -12.97 -2.98 -6.89
CA ASN A 84 -13.71 -3.94 -6.06
C ASN A 84 -14.95 -3.30 -5.40
N ARG A 85 -14.84 -2.04 -4.94
CA ARG A 85 -15.99 -1.30 -4.41
C ARG A 85 -17.07 -1.10 -5.47
N TRP A 86 -16.70 -0.70 -6.69
CA TRP A 86 -17.63 -0.52 -7.81
C TRP A 86 -18.35 -1.81 -8.18
N ILE A 87 -17.65 -2.95 -8.20
CA ILE A 87 -18.26 -4.26 -8.45
C ILE A 87 -19.27 -4.62 -7.35
N LEU A 88 -18.90 -4.43 -6.09
CA LEU A 88 -19.78 -4.68 -4.94
C LEU A 88 -21.04 -3.82 -4.99
N GLU A 89 -20.90 -2.52 -5.26
CA GLU A 89 -22.01 -1.58 -5.37
C GLU A 89 -22.97 -1.96 -6.51
N THR A 90 -22.42 -2.37 -7.65
CA THR A 90 -23.23 -2.83 -8.80
C THR A 90 -24.03 -4.09 -8.44
N ARG A 91 -23.44 -5.05 -7.71
CA ARG A 91 -24.12 -6.27 -7.27
C ARG A 91 -25.25 -5.98 -6.28
N ILE A 92 -25.04 -5.05 -5.34
CA ILE A 92 -26.08 -4.61 -4.39
C ILE A 92 -27.21 -3.92 -5.14
N ASN A 93 -26.89 -3.02 -6.07
CA ASN A 93 -27.89 -2.30 -6.87
C ASN A 93 -28.74 -3.23 -7.74
N LEU A 94 -28.14 -4.28 -8.31
CA LEU A 94 -28.87 -5.31 -9.07
C LEU A 94 -29.83 -6.11 -8.16
N LEU A 95 -29.39 -6.47 -6.95
CA LEU A 95 -30.25 -7.15 -5.98
C LEU A 95 -31.39 -6.26 -5.50
N CYS A 96 -31.13 -4.99 -5.17
CA CYS A 96 -32.17 -4.05 -4.75
C CYS A 96 -33.18 -3.74 -5.88
N LYS A 97 -32.75 -3.69 -7.14
CA LYS A 97 -33.67 -3.56 -8.28
C LYS A 97 -34.54 -4.80 -8.46
N CYS A 98 -33.96 -6.01 -8.36
CA CYS A 98 -34.75 -7.24 -8.40
C CYS A 98 -35.75 -7.32 -7.25
N TRP A 99 -35.38 -6.88 -6.04
CA TRP A 99 -36.28 -6.87 -4.90
C TRP A 99 -37.45 -5.88 -5.08
N ARG A 100 -37.17 -4.68 -5.60
CA ARG A 100 -38.21 -3.68 -5.89
C ARG A 100 -39.17 -4.12 -7.01
N ILE A 101 -38.71 -4.96 -7.95
CA ILE A 101 -39.56 -5.57 -9.00
C ILE A 101 -40.42 -6.72 -8.41
N LEU A 102 -39.91 -7.45 -7.42
CA LEU A 102 -40.64 -8.54 -6.76
C LEU A 102 -41.66 -8.05 -5.73
N GLU A 103 -41.46 -6.88 -5.09
CA GLU A 103 -42.44 -6.23 -4.22
C GLU A 103 -43.59 -5.53 -4.98
N CYS A 104 -43.49 -5.39 -6.31
CA CYS A 104 -44.55 -4.84 -7.18
C CYS A 104 -45.41 -5.92 -7.87
N LYS A 105 -45.41 -7.16 -7.35
CA LYS A 105 -46.38 -8.21 -7.71
C LYS A 105 -47.14 -8.63 -6.46
#